data_AF-A0A2L0B7W2-F1
#
_entry.id   AF-A0A2L0B7W2-F1
#
_cell.length_a   1.000
_cell.length_b   1.000
_cell.length_c   1.000
_cell.angle_alpha   90.00
_cell.angle_beta   90.00
_cell.angle_gamma   90.00
#
_symmetry.space_group_name_H-M   'P 1'
#
loop_
_entity.id
_entity.type
_entity.pdbx_description
1 polymer ?
#
loop_
_entity_poly.entity_id
_entity_poly.type
_entity_poly.pdbx_seq_one_letter_code
_entity_poly.pdbx_strand_id
1 'polypeptide(L)'
;FSGYDCDSDPCQNGGICRIFEGGGYRCDCPLGTMGTNCEIDSLNECDNNPCRHPEAVCQDKLGDYACYCPPKYVGKNCETYNRNSPGGLGQPVINRKDVPTYYDKDLEMQRKQCVKNGCKDKRGNYRCDEECNTYACDFDGNDCSLGINPWANCTAGRCWEVFMDGICNQECNNPQCLFDGRDCEKSLQPCNPVYDAYCQKHYANGYCDYGCNNAEC
;
A
#
# COMPACT_ATOMS: atom_id res chain seq x y z
N PHE A 1 -27.14 4.67 -32.09
CA PHE A 1 -26.45 4.23 -30.87
C PHE A 1 -24.98 4.67 -30.96
N SER A 2 -24.71 5.93 -30.65
CA SER A 2 -23.35 6.47 -30.42
C SER A 2 -23.28 6.69 -28.91
N GLY A 3 -22.54 5.84 -28.21
CA GLY A 3 -22.44 5.85 -26.76
C GLY A 3 -21.11 5.34 -26.24
N TYR A 4 -20.07 5.34 -27.09
CA TYR A 4 -18.75 4.76 -26.79
C TYR A 4 -17.61 5.77 -27.03
N ASP A 5 -17.92 7.03 -27.33
CA ASP A 5 -16.93 7.99 -27.82
C ASP A 5 -15.88 8.39 -26.75
N CYS A 6 -16.17 8.14 -25.46
CA CYS A 6 -15.22 8.29 -24.37
C CYS A 6 -14.51 6.99 -23.94
N ASP A 7 -14.91 5.81 -24.46
CA ASP A 7 -14.31 4.53 -24.05
C ASP A 7 -12.84 4.38 -24.48
N SER A 8 -12.41 5.20 -25.45
CA SER A 8 -11.02 5.24 -25.93
C SER A 8 -10.15 6.26 -25.16
N ASP A 9 -10.68 6.90 -24.12
CA ASP A 9 -10.03 7.97 -23.34
C ASP A 9 -9.30 9.00 -24.24
N PRO A 10 -10.00 9.67 -25.17
CA PRO A 10 -9.36 10.55 -26.15
C PRO A 10 -8.75 11.83 -25.56
N CYS A 11 -9.19 12.22 -24.35
CA CYS A 11 -8.73 13.41 -23.66
C CYS A 11 -7.38 13.19 -22.97
N GLN A 12 -6.40 14.04 -23.27
CA GLN A 12 -5.05 13.95 -22.75
C GLN A 12 -4.86 14.84 -21.52
N ASN A 13 -3.73 14.69 -20.82
CA ASN A 13 -3.26 15.58 -19.76
C ASN A 13 -4.26 15.83 -18.61
N GLY A 14 -5.09 14.82 -18.29
CA GLY A 14 -6.09 14.94 -17.23
C GLY A 14 -7.40 15.61 -17.65
N GLY A 15 -7.62 15.81 -18.95
CA GLY A 15 -8.91 16.23 -19.50
C GLY A 15 -10.03 15.24 -19.19
N ILE A 16 -11.21 15.77 -18.85
CA ILE A 16 -12.39 14.96 -18.54
C ILE A 16 -13.22 14.77 -19.81
N CYS A 17 -13.36 13.53 -20.27
CA CYS A 17 -14.19 13.22 -21.44
C CYS A 17 -15.68 13.29 -21.09
N ARG A 18 -16.46 14.01 -21.89
CA ARG A 18 -17.91 14.08 -21.82
C ARG A 18 -18.54 13.74 -23.15
N ILE A 19 -19.58 12.93 -23.12
CA ILE A 19 -20.38 12.62 -24.32
C ILE A 19 -21.14 13.89 -24.72
N PHE A 20 -21.04 14.25 -26.00
CA PHE A 20 -21.67 15.44 -26.54
C PHE A 20 -23.08 15.12 -27.03
N GLU A 21 -24.08 15.92 -26.65
CA GLU A 21 -25.51 15.64 -26.93
C GLU A 21 -25.85 15.57 -28.44
N GLY A 22 -25.00 16.10 -29.31
CA GLY A 22 -25.11 16.02 -30.78
C GLY A 22 -24.43 14.79 -31.42
N GLY A 23 -23.85 13.89 -30.62
CA GLY A 23 -22.97 12.79 -31.07
C GLY A 23 -21.50 13.16 -30.98
N GLY A 24 -20.65 12.20 -30.59
CA GLY A 24 -19.22 12.40 -30.35
C GLY A 24 -18.87 12.70 -28.89
N TYR A 25 -17.66 13.20 -28.67
CA TYR A 25 -17.13 13.55 -27.35
C TYR A 25 -16.64 15.00 -27.30
N ARG A 26 -16.52 15.53 -26.09
CA ARG A 26 -15.86 16.80 -25.78
C ARG A 26 -14.94 16.58 -24.58
N CYS A 27 -13.72 17.11 -24.66
CA CYS A 27 -12.81 17.16 -23.53
C CYS A 27 -12.98 18.46 -22.75
N ASP A 28 -13.24 18.35 -21.45
CA ASP A 28 -13.12 19.47 -20.54
C ASP A 28 -11.66 19.53 -20.07
N CYS A 29 -10.90 20.47 -20.64
CA CYS A 29 -9.47 20.59 -20.41
C CYS A 29 -9.13 21.25 -19.06
N PRO A 30 -8.15 20.72 -18.32
CA PRO A 30 -7.65 21.37 -17.12
C PRO A 30 -6.96 22.70 -17.45
N LEU A 31 -6.86 23.55 -16.43
CA LEU A 31 -6.19 24.85 -16.53
C LEU A 31 -4.78 24.67 -17.09
N GLY A 32 -4.41 25.52 -18.04
CA GLY A 32 -3.11 25.45 -18.73
C GLY A 32 -3.14 24.62 -20.00
N THR A 33 -4.16 23.78 -20.23
CA THR A 33 -4.30 23.00 -21.48
C THR A 33 -5.49 23.44 -22.33
N MET A 34 -5.36 23.29 -23.64
CA MET A 34 -6.41 23.59 -24.63
C MET A 34 -6.29 22.64 -25.83
N GLY A 35 -7.19 22.75 -26.81
CA GLY A 35 -7.24 21.85 -27.98
C GLY A 35 -8.45 20.92 -27.92
N THR A 36 -8.59 20.07 -28.93
CA THR A 36 -9.74 19.15 -29.01
C THR A 36 -9.63 18.06 -27.94
N ASN A 37 -8.39 17.64 -27.67
CA ASN A 37 -8.02 16.57 -26.76
C ASN A 37 -7.12 17.09 -25.62
N CYS A 38 -7.10 18.39 -25.36
CA CYS A 38 -6.24 19.02 -24.34
C CYS A 38 -4.74 18.85 -24.61
N GLU A 39 -4.36 18.82 -25.89
CA GLU A 39 -3.00 18.58 -26.39
C GLU A 39 -2.15 19.85 -26.54
N ILE A 40 -2.75 21.03 -26.43
CA ILE A 40 -2.10 22.33 -26.65
C ILE A 40 -1.81 22.98 -25.30
N ASP A 41 -0.59 23.48 -25.14
CA ASP A 41 -0.22 24.29 -23.99
C ASP A 41 -0.70 25.72 -24.16
N SER A 42 -1.48 26.20 -23.21
CA SER A 42 -2.11 27.51 -23.24
C SER A 42 -1.58 28.46 -22.17
N LEU A 43 -0.75 27.98 -21.25
CA LEU A 43 -0.19 28.76 -20.17
C LEU A 43 1.25 28.31 -19.90
N ASN A 44 2.21 29.22 -19.98
CA ASN A 44 3.55 28.93 -19.49
C ASN A 44 3.60 29.20 -17.99
N GLU A 45 3.59 28.16 -17.15
CA GLU A 45 3.56 28.34 -15.70
C GLU A 45 4.87 28.89 -15.14
N CYS A 46 5.97 28.83 -15.89
CA CYS A 46 7.27 29.38 -15.48
C CYS A 46 7.33 30.91 -15.48
N ASP A 47 6.43 31.59 -16.20
CA ASP A 47 6.40 33.07 -16.26
C ASP A 47 6.18 33.71 -14.88
N ASN A 48 5.51 32.99 -13.97
CA ASN A 48 5.27 33.46 -12.60
C ASN A 48 6.42 33.15 -11.62
N ASN A 49 7.55 32.61 -12.09
CA ASN A 49 8.69 32.17 -11.28
C ASN A 49 8.26 31.28 -10.09
N PRO A 50 7.61 30.13 -10.36
CA PRO A 50 7.07 29.29 -9.29
C PRO A 50 8.14 28.57 -8.48
N CYS A 51 9.33 28.35 -9.04
CA CYS A 51 10.44 27.67 -8.36
C CYS A 51 11.07 28.57 -7.29
N ARG A 52 11.22 28.02 -6.09
CA ARG A 52 11.91 28.68 -4.99
C ARG A 52 13.42 28.58 -5.21
N HIS A 53 14.11 29.62 -4.75
CA HIS A 53 15.55 29.82 -4.88
C HIS A 53 16.00 30.30 -6.27
N PRO A 54 16.94 31.26 -6.31
CA PRO A 54 17.44 31.81 -7.58
C PRO A 54 18.25 30.80 -8.40
N GLU A 55 18.74 29.75 -7.76
CA GLU A 55 19.52 28.67 -8.39
C GLU A 55 18.62 27.58 -9.00
N ALA A 56 17.30 27.63 -8.76
CA ALA A 56 16.37 26.66 -9.31
C ALA A 56 16.00 27.02 -10.75
N VAL A 57 15.97 26.02 -11.63
CA VAL A 57 15.60 26.20 -13.05
C VAL A 57 14.16 25.77 -13.26
N CYS A 58 13.31 26.66 -13.77
CA CYS A 58 11.95 26.32 -14.16
C CYS A 58 11.93 25.81 -15.61
N GLN A 59 11.26 24.68 -15.84
CA GLN A 59 10.96 24.16 -17.15
C GLN A 59 9.45 24.02 -17.31
N ASP A 60 8.94 24.71 -18.32
CA ASP A 60 7.54 24.68 -18.71
C ASP A 60 7.15 23.31 -19.27
N LYS A 61 5.94 22.85 -18.99
CA LYS A 61 5.37 21.60 -19.50
C LYS A 61 3.90 21.81 -19.81
N LEU A 62 3.36 20.91 -20.62
CA LEU A 62 1.97 20.94 -21.04
C LEU A 62 1.01 20.91 -19.83
N GLY A 63 0.46 22.07 -19.46
CA GLY A 63 -0.45 22.25 -18.32
C GLY A 63 0.18 22.06 -16.93
N ASP A 64 1.51 22.08 -16.82
CA ASP A 64 2.23 22.06 -15.54
C ASP A 64 3.68 22.57 -15.70
N TYR A 65 4.44 22.67 -14.63
CA TYR A 65 5.86 23.00 -14.71
C TYR A 65 6.72 22.06 -13.86
N ALA A 66 8.00 22.07 -14.15
CA ALA A 66 9.03 21.37 -13.40
C ALA A 66 10.07 22.35 -12.88
N CYS A 67 10.34 22.29 -11.57
CA CYS A 67 11.47 22.99 -10.98
C CYS A 67 12.65 22.05 -10.82
N TYR A 68 13.84 22.44 -11.26
CA TYR A 68 15.08 21.74 -10.96
C TYR A 68 15.72 22.38 -9.74
N CYS A 69 15.65 21.67 -8.61
CA CYS A 69 16.06 22.15 -7.31
C CYS A 69 17.58 22.07 -7.10
N PRO A 70 18.17 23.08 -6.46
CA PRO A 70 19.56 23.03 -6.02
C PRO A 70 19.76 21.96 -4.92
N PRO A 71 21.01 21.55 -4.66
CA PRO A 71 21.32 20.65 -3.56
C PRO A 71 20.74 21.14 -2.24
N LYS A 72 20.33 20.19 -1.42
CA LYS A 72 19.66 20.39 -0.13
C LYS A 72 18.21 20.89 -0.19
N TYR A 73 17.62 21.04 -1.38
CA TYR A 73 16.22 21.43 -1.55
C TYR A 73 15.44 20.38 -2.34
N VAL A 74 14.17 20.20 -1.98
CA VAL A 74 13.20 19.25 -2.57
C VAL A 74 11.79 19.87 -2.52
N GLY A 75 10.80 19.20 -3.11
CA GLY A 75 9.44 19.73 -3.26
C GLY A 75 9.16 20.16 -4.69
N LYS A 76 7.88 20.29 -5.06
CA LYS A 76 7.46 20.63 -6.44
C LYS A 76 8.07 21.97 -6.86
N ASN A 77 8.23 22.88 -5.91
CA ASN A 77 8.76 24.22 -6.09
C ASN A 77 10.08 24.41 -5.36
N CYS A 78 10.78 23.34 -4.93
CA CYS A 78 12.02 23.45 -4.14
C CYS A 78 11.86 24.15 -2.79
N GLU A 79 10.66 24.12 -2.22
CA GLU A 79 10.29 24.81 -0.98
C GLU A 79 10.73 24.11 0.30
N THR A 80 11.12 22.84 0.21
CA THR A 80 11.45 22.00 1.37
C THR A 80 12.96 21.79 1.48
N TYR A 81 13.53 22.07 2.65
CA TYR A 81 14.94 21.83 2.92
C TYR A 81 15.18 20.37 3.37
N ASN A 82 16.03 19.65 2.64
CA ASN A 82 16.50 18.31 2.99
C ASN A 82 18.03 18.25 2.84
N ARG A 83 18.76 18.26 3.96
CA ARG A 83 20.23 18.30 4.01
C ARG A 83 20.95 17.23 3.16
N ASN A 84 20.31 16.08 2.93
CA ASN A 84 20.90 14.96 2.20
C ASN A 84 20.51 14.93 0.71
N SER A 85 19.69 15.89 0.26
CA SER A 85 19.26 15.96 -1.14
C SER A 85 20.43 16.39 -2.05
N PRO A 86 20.75 15.64 -3.11
CA PRO A 86 21.71 16.06 -4.12
C PRO A 86 21.16 17.18 -5.04
N GLY A 87 19.87 17.54 -4.90
CA GLY A 87 19.15 18.37 -5.86
C GLY A 87 18.57 17.54 -7.00
N GLY A 88 18.00 18.21 -8.02
CA GLY A 88 17.39 17.55 -9.18
C GLY A 88 15.93 17.94 -9.39
N LEU A 89 15.18 17.11 -10.12
CA LEU A 89 13.77 17.42 -10.44
C LEU A 89 12.92 17.49 -9.16
N GLY A 90 12.30 18.64 -8.94
CA GLY A 90 11.36 18.92 -7.88
C GLY A 90 10.14 18.03 -8.01
N GLN A 91 9.97 17.14 -7.05
CA GLN A 91 8.81 16.26 -6.96
C GLN A 91 7.89 16.78 -5.85
N PRO A 92 6.56 16.73 -6.04
CA PRO A 92 5.63 17.01 -4.95
C PRO A 92 5.97 16.08 -3.78
N VAL A 93 6.11 16.65 -2.58
CA VAL A 93 6.30 15.85 -1.37
C VAL A 93 4.98 15.13 -1.13
N ILE A 94 4.86 13.90 -1.62
CA ILE A 94 3.69 13.09 -1.31
C ILE A 94 3.81 12.75 0.17
N ASN A 95 2.93 13.33 0.99
CA ASN A 95 2.81 12.94 2.39
C ASN A 95 2.60 11.42 2.41
N ARG A 96 3.43 10.68 3.16
CA ARG A 96 3.30 9.21 3.30
C ARG A 96 1.91 8.76 3.78
N LYS A 97 1.09 9.68 4.28
CA LYS A 97 -0.30 9.45 4.69
C LYS A 97 -1.30 9.41 3.52
N ASP A 98 -0.94 9.96 2.36
CA ASP A 98 -1.84 10.13 1.21
C ASP A 98 -1.52 9.17 0.05
N VAL A 99 -0.47 8.35 0.18
CA VAL A 99 -0.21 7.22 -0.73
C VAL A 99 -0.93 6.00 -0.16
N PRO A 100 -1.97 5.47 -0.81
CA PRO A 100 -2.55 4.20 -0.42
C PRO A 100 -1.43 3.17 -0.50
N THR A 101 -1.09 2.61 0.65
CA THR A 101 -0.08 1.56 0.73
C THR A 101 -0.56 0.37 -0.11
N TYR A 102 0.37 -0.52 -0.47
CA TYR A 102 -0.01 -1.80 -1.08
C TYR A 102 -1.11 -2.50 -0.26
N TYR A 103 -1.01 -2.39 1.07
CA TYR A 103 -1.97 -2.91 2.03
C TYR A 103 -3.36 -2.25 1.92
N ASP A 104 -3.45 -0.92 1.78
CA ASP A 104 -4.75 -0.24 1.62
C ASP A 104 -5.46 -0.70 0.34
N LYS A 105 -4.71 -0.89 -0.75
CA LYS A 105 -5.26 -1.38 -2.02
C LYS A 105 -5.70 -2.84 -1.93
N ASP A 106 -4.91 -3.67 -1.26
CA ASP A 106 -5.25 -5.08 -1.02
C ASP A 106 -6.50 -5.21 -0.13
N LEU A 107 -6.57 -4.45 0.96
CA LEU A 107 -7.72 -4.42 1.86
C LEU A 107 -9.00 -3.96 1.14
N GLU A 108 -8.91 -2.94 0.28
CA GLU A 108 -10.02 -2.49 -0.57
C GLU A 108 -10.49 -3.58 -1.53
N MET A 109 -9.56 -4.33 -2.13
CA MET A 109 -9.86 -5.45 -3.03
C MET A 109 -10.54 -6.59 -2.28
N GLN A 110 -10.01 -6.98 -1.11
CA GLN A 110 -10.59 -8.04 -0.29
C GLN A 110 -12.00 -7.66 0.22
N ARG A 111 -12.24 -6.40 0.61
CA ARG A 111 -13.59 -5.92 0.97
C ARG A 111 -14.59 -6.08 -0.15
N LYS A 112 -14.21 -5.77 -1.39
CA LYS A 112 -15.06 -5.99 -2.58
C LYS A 112 -15.33 -7.48 -2.79
N GLN A 113 -14.33 -8.33 -2.55
CA GLN A 113 -14.47 -9.78 -2.62
C GLN A 113 -15.45 -10.32 -1.56
N CYS A 114 -15.38 -9.82 -0.32
CA CYS A 114 -16.33 -10.18 0.75
C CYS A 114 -17.79 -9.90 0.35
N VAL A 115 -18.04 -8.74 -0.27
CA VAL A 115 -19.38 -8.37 -0.75
C VAL A 115 -19.82 -9.28 -1.89
N LYS A 116 -18.92 -9.57 -2.84
CA LYS A 116 -19.20 -10.46 -3.97
C LYS A 116 -19.53 -11.90 -3.52
N ASN A 117 -18.85 -12.39 -2.49
CA ASN A 117 -19.00 -13.74 -1.97
C ASN A 117 -20.18 -13.90 -0.99
N GLY A 118 -20.90 -12.81 -0.66
CA GLY A 118 -22.02 -12.84 0.28
C GLY A 118 -21.60 -13.12 1.72
N CYS A 119 -20.36 -12.80 2.11
CA CYS A 119 -19.82 -13.14 3.43
C CYS A 119 -20.59 -12.53 4.60
N LYS A 120 -21.38 -11.48 4.37
CA LYS A 120 -22.25 -10.89 5.39
C LYS A 120 -23.36 -11.83 5.87
N ASP A 121 -23.86 -12.70 4.99
CA ASP A 121 -24.94 -13.63 5.31
C ASP A 121 -24.39 -14.98 5.83
N LYS A 122 -23.09 -15.22 5.63
CA LYS A 122 -22.39 -16.44 6.03
C LYS A 122 -21.73 -16.33 7.41
N ARG A 123 -21.23 -15.14 7.78
CA ARG A 123 -20.52 -14.93 9.05
C ARG A 123 -21.30 -15.35 10.30
N GLY A 124 -20.62 -15.92 11.28
CA GLY A 124 -21.15 -16.27 12.60
C GLY A 124 -22.16 -17.41 12.59
N ASN A 125 -22.10 -18.30 11.60
CA ASN A 125 -22.95 -19.47 11.44
C ASN A 125 -22.32 -20.77 12.01
N TYR A 126 -21.15 -20.67 12.66
CA TYR A 126 -20.34 -21.78 13.19
C TYR A 126 -19.79 -22.76 12.14
N ARG A 127 -19.73 -22.34 10.88
CA ARG A 127 -19.16 -23.07 9.76
C ARG A 127 -18.16 -22.17 9.07
N CYS A 128 -16.90 -22.57 9.05
CA CYS A 128 -15.88 -21.82 8.34
C CYS A 128 -16.10 -21.89 6.82
N ASP A 129 -16.52 -20.78 6.22
CA ASP A 129 -16.54 -20.57 4.77
C ASP A 129 -15.18 -19.96 4.35
N GLU A 130 -14.30 -20.79 3.77
CA GLU A 130 -12.92 -20.43 3.42
C GLU A 130 -12.83 -19.19 2.52
N GLU A 131 -13.80 -18.96 1.63
CA GLU A 131 -13.85 -17.76 0.79
C GLU A 131 -14.12 -16.45 1.56
N CYS A 132 -14.53 -16.57 2.82
CA CYS A 132 -14.77 -15.49 3.78
C CYS A 132 -13.72 -15.46 4.90
N ASN A 133 -12.74 -16.38 4.87
CA ASN A 133 -11.62 -16.44 5.81
C ASN A 133 -10.52 -15.41 5.49
N THR A 134 -10.90 -14.14 5.45
CA THR A 134 -9.97 -13.02 5.26
C THR A 134 -10.17 -12.00 6.35
N TYR A 135 -9.13 -11.22 6.65
CA TYR A 135 -9.22 -10.12 7.61
C TYR A 135 -10.31 -9.11 7.23
N ALA A 136 -10.46 -8.80 5.93
CA ALA A 136 -11.51 -7.90 5.44
C ALA A 136 -12.95 -8.41 5.67
N CYS A 137 -13.12 -9.72 5.86
CA CYS A 137 -14.41 -10.38 6.13
C CYS A 137 -14.56 -10.76 7.62
N ASP A 138 -13.72 -10.24 8.51
CA ASP A 138 -13.66 -10.61 9.94
C ASP A 138 -13.48 -12.12 10.17
N PHE A 139 -12.70 -12.80 9.33
CA PHE A 139 -12.48 -14.26 9.40
C PHE A 139 -13.79 -15.05 9.45
N ASP A 140 -14.73 -14.69 8.58
CA ASP A 140 -16.09 -15.24 8.53
C ASP A 140 -16.86 -15.07 9.86
N GLY A 141 -16.75 -13.88 10.46
CA GLY A 141 -17.34 -13.63 11.77
C GLY A 141 -16.70 -14.43 12.90
N ASN A 142 -15.43 -14.80 12.72
CA ASN A 142 -14.64 -15.69 13.57
C ASN A 142 -14.97 -17.18 13.44
N ASP A 143 -15.84 -17.62 12.52
CA ASP A 143 -16.11 -19.05 12.33
C ASP A 143 -14.85 -19.83 11.91
N CYS A 144 -13.94 -19.18 11.18
CA CYS A 144 -12.66 -19.74 10.76
C CYS A 144 -11.52 -19.54 11.77
N SER A 145 -11.70 -18.70 12.79
CA SER A 145 -10.72 -18.44 13.84
C SER A 145 -11.11 -19.06 15.18
N LEU A 146 -11.86 -20.18 15.13
CA LEU A 146 -12.38 -20.90 16.31
C LEU A 146 -13.26 -20.03 17.23
N GLY A 147 -13.89 -18.99 16.69
CA GLY A 147 -14.74 -18.04 17.43
C GLY A 147 -13.96 -17.03 18.27
N ILE A 148 -12.64 -16.94 18.11
CA ILE A 148 -11.76 -16.11 18.91
C ILE A 148 -11.04 -15.12 17.99
N ASN A 149 -11.12 -13.82 18.29
CA ASN A 149 -10.19 -12.85 17.71
C ASN A 149 -8.86 -12.97 18.50
N PRO A 150 -7.76 -13.45 17.88
CA PRO A 150 -6.49 -13.65 18.59
C PRO A 150 -5.91 -12.35 19.17
N TRP A 151 -6.30 -11.20 18.63
CA TRP A 151 -5.90 -9.87 19.07
C TRP A 151 -6.98 -9.16 19.91
N ALA A 152 -8.02 -9.87 20.39
CA ALA A 152 -9.10 -9.25 21.18
C ALA A 152 -8.60 -8.51 22.42
N ASN A 153 -7.51 -9.00 23.02
CA ASN A 153 -6.89 -8.40 24.20
C ASN A 153 -5.73 -7.45 23.85
N CYS A 154 -5.36 -7.34 22.58
CA CYS A 154 -4.26 -6.50 22.13
C CYS A 154 -4.68 -5.03 22.17
N THR A 155 -3.99 -4.23 22.99
CA THR A 155 -4.25 -2.80 23.14
C THR A 155 -3.31 -1.94 22.30
N ALA A 156 -2.24 -2.53 21.77
CA ALA A 156 -1.32 -1.88 20.85
C ALA A 156 -1.90 -1.89 19.44
N GLY A 157 -2.25 -0.70 18.94
CA GLY A 157 -2.55 -0.40 17.53
C GLY A 157 -3.18 -1.52 16.70
N ARG A 158 -2.65 -1.68 15.48
CA ARG A 158 -3.08 -2.72 14.52
C ARG A 158 -2.01 -3.82 14.42
N CYS A 159 -1.73 -4.50 15.52
CA CYS A 159 -0.65 -5.49 15.55
C CYS A 159 -0.83 -6.69 14.61
N TRP A 160 -2.04 -6.94 14.11
CA TRP A 160 -2.27 -7.94 13.06
C TRP A 160 -1.66 -7.55 11.69
N GLU A 161 -1.33 -6.27 11.46
CA GLU A 161 -0.72 -5.79 10.20
C GLU A 161 0.80 -6.04 10.15
N VAL A 162 1.44 -6.14 11.31
CA VAL A 162 2.89 -6.31 11.48
C VAL A 162 3.27 -7.68 12.07
N PHE A 163 2.27 -8.54 12.33
CA PHE A 163 2.50 -9.85 12.90
C PHE A 163 3.24 -10.79 11.92
N MET A 164 4.43 -11.28 12.33
CA MET A 164 5.29 -12.16 11.51
C MET A 164 5.76 -11.50 10.19
N ASP A 165 5.99 -10.19 10.20
CA ASP A 165 6.49 -9.45 9.04
C ASP A 165 8.03 -9.42 8.95
N GLY A 166 8.71 -9.95 9.97
CA GLY A 166 10.17 -10.00 10.09
C GLY A 166 10.82 -8.72 10.61
N ILE A 167 10.04 -7.71 10.98
CA ILE A 167 10.47 -6.46 11.59
C ILE A 167 10.01 -6.47 13.04
N CYS A 168 10.93 -6.22 13.98
CA CYS A 168 10.55 -6.17 15.39
C CYS A 168 9.79 -4.88 15.73
N ASN A 169 8.47 -4.99 15.91
CA ASN A 169 7.58 -3.96 16.40
C ASN A 169 7.39 -4.10 17.92
N GLN A 170 8.22 -3.39 18.68
CA GLN A 170 8.22 -3.44 20.16
C GLN A 170 6.87 -3.14 20.82
N GLU A 171 6.01 -2.34 20.19
CA GLU A 171 4.65 -2.07 20.69
C GLU A 171 3.75 -3.32 20.63
N CYS A 172 3.96 -4.18 19.64
CA CYS A 172 3.23 -5.43 19.43
C CYS A 172 3.90 -6.63 20.13
N ASN A 173 5.12 -6.47 20.62
CA ASN A 173 5.87 -7.51 21.34
C ASN A 173 5.42 -7.66 22.79
N ASN A 174 4.18 -8.08 22.99
CA ASN A 174 3.61 -8.38 24.29
C ASN A 174 2.66 -9.58 24.20
N PRO A 175 2.34 -10.25 25.33
CA PRO A 175 1.51 -11.46 25.33
C PRO A 175 0.11 -11.25 24.73
N GLN A 176 -0.47 -10.07 24.93
CA GLN A 176 -1.81 -9.74 24.46
C GLN A 176 -1.87 -9.54 22.94
N CYS A 177 -0.75 -9.19 22.33
CA CYS A 177 -0.57 -8.98 20.90
C CYS A 177 0.27 -10.10 20.25
N LEU A 178 0.35 -11.26 20.90
CA LEU A 178 1.00 -12.48 20.40
C LEU A 178 2.50 -12.32 20.11
N PHE A 179 3.19 -11.52 20.92
CA PHE A 179 4.64 -11.28 20.84
C PHE A 179 5.12 -10.86 19.45
N ASP A 180 4.29 -10.11 18.72
CA ASP A 180 4.63 -9.64 17.37
C ASP A 180 5.03 -10.80 16.43
N GLY A 181 4.38 -11.96 16.57
CA GLY A 181 4.73 -13.13 15.75
C GLY A 181 6.12 -13.70 16.02
N ARG A 182 6.78 -13.27 17.09
CA ARG A 182 8.19 -13.52 17.44
C ARG A 182 9.19 -12.83 16.52
N ASP A 183 8.82 -11.77 15.82
CA ASP A 183 9.75 -10.95 15.02
C ASP A 183 10.79 -10.24 15.90
N CYS A 184 10.47 -10.01 17.17
CA CYS A 184 11.38 -9.46 18.18
C CYS A 184 12.25 -10.48 18.89
N GLU A 185 11.98 -11.78 18.73
CA GLU A 185 12.91 -12.80 19.19
C GLU A 185 14.11 -12.81 18.24
N LYS A 186 15.32 -13.01 18.76
CA LYS A 186 16.46 -13.29 17.88
C LYS A 186 16.10 -14.58 17.16
N SER A 187 15.78 -14.48 15.86
CA SER A 187 15.41 -15.63 15.04
C SER A 187 16.46 -16.71 15.24
N LEU A 188 16.12 -17.74 16.01
CA LEU A 188 16.92 -18.96 15.99
C LEU A 188 16.88 -19.42 14.54
N GLN A 189 18.04 -19.73 13.99
CA GLN A 189 18.08 -20.31 12.64
C GLN A 189 17.19 -21.56 12.66
N PRO A 190 16.45 -21.86 11.57
CA PRO A 190 15.65 -23.07 11.54
C PRO A 190 16.52 -24.30 11.87
N CYS A 191 15.93 -25.30 12.52
CA CYS A 191 16.59 -26.59 12.76
C CYS A 191 17.27 -27.06 11.46
N ASN A 192 18.50 -27.54 11.56
CA ASN A 192 19.30 -27.89 10.39
C ASN A 192 18.49 -28.81 9.45
N PRO A 193 18.26 -28.43 8.17
CA PRO A 193 17.37 -29.17 7.27
C PRO A 193 17.75 -30.65 7.06
N VAL A 194 19.03 -30.99 7.25
CA VAL A 194 19.53 -32.37 7.16
C VAL A 194 19.08 -33.21 8.36
N TYR A 195 18.96 -32.57 9.54
CA TYR A 195 18.61 -33.23 10.80
C TYR A 195 17.14 -33.03 11.19
N ASP A 196 16.43 -32.06 10.60
CA ASP A 196 15.03 -31.75 10.92
C ASP A 196 14.12 -32.98 10.85
N ALA A 197 14.20 -33.75 9.75
CA ALA A 197 13.43 -34.98 9.59
C ALA A 197 13.78 -36.08 10.60
N TYR A 198 15.02 -36.09 11.11
CA TYR A 198 15.45 -37.01 12.18
C TYR A 198 14.89 -36.54 13.53
N CYS A 199 15.05 -35.26 13.86
CA CYS A 199 14.58 -34.68 15.11
C CYS A 199 13.06 -34.76 15.26
N GLN A 200 12.29 -34.54 14.20
CA GLN A 200 10.83 -34.70 14.23
C GLN A 200 10.37 -36.12 14.59
N LYS A 201 11.07 -37.15 14.09
CA LYS A 201 10.74 -38.56 14.38
C LYS A 201 11.16 -38.99 15.79
N HIS A 202 12.13 -38.29 16.36
CA HIS A 202 12.71 -38.60 17.67
C HIS A 202 12.25 -37.64 18.78
N TYR A 203 11.39 -36.67 18.45
CA TYR A 203 10.86 -35.69 19.40
C TYR A 203 9.99 -36.36 20.47
N ALA A 204 10.29 -36.08 21.74
CA ALA A 204 9.54 -36.54 22.91
C ALA A 204 9.30 -38.07 22.98
N ASN A 205 10.19 -38.88 22.38
CA ASN A 205 10.08 -40.34 22.35
C ASN A 205 10.62 -41.04 23.62
N GLY A 206 11.12 -40.26 24.61
CA GLY A 206 11.68 -40.77 25.86
C GLY A 206 13.19 -41.10 25.81
N TYR A 207 13.87 -40.86 24.69
CA TYR A 207 15.31 -41.00 24.52
C TYR A 207 15.97 -39.64 24.31
N CYS A 208 17.23 -39.51 24.74
CA CYS A 208 17.98 -38.26 24.61
C CYS A 208 18.79 -38.24 23.31
N ASP A 209 18.38 -37.41 22.36
CA ASP A 209 19.07 -37.21 21.09
C ASP A 209 19.81 -35.86 21.09
N TYR A 210 21.12 -35.88 21.40
CA TYR A 210 21.93 -34.67 21.57
C TYR A 210 21.98 -33.75 20.34
N GLY A 211 21.86 -34.32 19.14
CA GLY A 211 21.82 -33.56 17.88
C GLY A 211 20.54 -32.73 17.69
N CYS A 212 19.51 -33.00 18.51
CA CYS A 212 18.21 -32.33 18.49
C CYS A 212 17.93 -31.56 19.78
N ASN A 213 18.93 -31.37 20.65
CA ASN A 213 18.75 -30.71 21.94
C ASN A 213 19.35 -29.30 21.90
N ASN A 214 18.73 -28.38 21.16
CA ASN A 214 19.34 -27.08 20.89
C ASN A 214 18.41 -25.88 20.65
N ALA A 215 17.20 -25.76 21.16
CA ALA A 215 16.35 -24.55 20.99
C ALA A 215 15.86 -24.26 19.55
N GLU A 216 16.68 -24.39 18.50
CA GLU A 216 16.16 -24.44 17.11
C GLU A 216 15.53 -25.80 16.77
N CYS A 217 16.07 -26.86 17.37
CA CYS A 217 15.58 -28.23 17.47
C CYS A 217 15.36 -28.57 18.97
#